data_AF-A0A2E2KPQ4-F1
#
_entry.id   AF-A0A2E2KPQ4-F1
#
_cell.length_a   1.000
_cell.length_b   1.000
_cell.length_c   1.000
_cell.angle_alpha   90.00
_cell.angle_beta   90.00
_cell.angle_gamma   90.00
#
_symmetry.space_group_name_H-M   'P 1'
#
loop_
_entity.id
_entity.type
_entity.pdbx_description
1 polymer ?
#
loop_
_entity_poly.entity_id
_entity_poly.type
_entity_poly.pdbx_seq_one_letter_code
_entity_poly.pdbx_strand_id
1 'polypeptide(L)'
;MMNVKNAEGKSVDWWFLYKTPEHTGRQENKGVDFFCYNPNKESLQLSINQLDQDNQALAQTLHSVFDAPKSAGYIVYNDEHVDKQSNHSAKGHYKGIIAFDKESDSALFLLHSTPRFHANNEIERPDDERIYGQTLSVSHCPTMKPQIKSPSRC
;
A
#
# COMPACT_ATOMS: atom_id res chain seq x y z
N MET A 1 13.70 11.12 2.50
CA MET A 1 13.54 9.89 3.29
C MET A 1 12.20 9.25 3.00
N MET A 2 12.24 8.01 2.50
CA MET A 2 11.08 7.18 2.21
C MET A 2 10.49 6.66 3.53
N ASN A 3 9.22 6.93 3.77
CA ASN A 3 8.57 6.67 5.04
C ASN A 3 7.18 6.06 4.83
N VAL A 4 6.81 5.10 5.67
CA VAL A 4 5.40 4.70 5.79
C VAL A 4 4.68 5.71 6.66
N LYS A 5 3.50 6.15 6.24
CA LYS A 5 2.69 7.13 6.97
C LYS A 5 1.42 6.52 7.54
N ASN A 6 1.04 6.94 8.74
CA ASN A 6 -0.28 6.66 9.30
C ASN A 6 -1.31 7.72 8.85
N ALA A 7 -2.55 7.64 9.35
CA ALA A 7 -3.63 8.55 8.95
C ALA A 7 -3.37 10.01 9.35
N GLU A 8 -2.55 10.27 10.37
CA GLU A 8 -2.15 11.62 10.80
C GLU A 8 -0.90 12.14 10.07
N GLY A 9 -0.40 11.42 9.06
CA GLY A 9 0.82 11.80 8.32
C GLY A 9 2.13 11.56 9.09
N LYS A 10 2.07 10.91 10.26
CA LYS A 10 3.23 10.55 11.07
C LYS A 10 3.90 9.29 10.53
N SER A 11 5.22 9.24 10.60
CA SER A 11 5.97 8.04 10.21
C SER A 11 5.69 6.90 11.18
N VAL A 12 5.49 5.69 10.65
CA VAL A 12 5.35 4.43 11.40
C VAL A 12 6.14 3.34 10.68
N ASP A 13 6.46 2.23 11.37
CA ASP A 13 7.25 1.15 10.75
C ASP A 13 6.45 0.35 9.73
N TRP A 14 5.16 0.15 9.97
CA TRP A 14 4.28 -0.62 9.11
C TRP A 14 2.81 -0.30 9.41
N TRP A 15 1.94 -0.67 8.48
CA TRP A 15 0.51 -0.81 8.76
C TRP A 15 -0.08 -1.95 7.94
N PHE A 16 -1.23 -2.43 8.40
CA PHE A 16 -2.09 -3.40 7.73
C PHE A 16 -3.50 -2.82 7.60
N LEU A 17 -4.07 -2.91 6.40
CA LEU A 17 -5.44 -2.52 6.10
C LEU A 17 -6.23 -3.73 5.59
N TYR A 18 -7.48 -3.84 6.04
CA TYR A 18 -8.46 -4.75 5.48
C TYR A 18 -9.66 -3.94 4.97
N LYS A 19 -9.75 -3.75 3.66
CA LYS A 19 -10.93 -3.17 3.00
C LYS A 19 -12.06 -4.18 3.01
N THR A 20 -13.24 -3.73 3.41
CA THR A 20 -14.45 -4.54 3.39
C THR A 20 -15.14 -4.48 2.01
N PRO A 21 -15.84 -5.55 1.59
CA PRO A 21 -16.81 -5.48 0.51
C PRO A 21 -17.90 -4.44 0.77
N GLU A 22 -18.56 -3.98 -0.28
CA GLU A 22 -19.80 -3.22 -0.12
C GLU A 22 -20.83 -3.97 0.72
N HIS A 23 -21.70 -3.21 1.39
CA HIS A 23 -22.77 -3.72 2.26
C HIS A 23 -22.29 -4.59 3.45
N THR A 24 -20.98 -4.62 3.74
CA THR A 24 -20.44 -5.34 4.90
C THR A 24 -20.62 -4.51 6.17
N GLY A 25 -21.24 -5.11 7.19
CA GLY A 25 -21.48 -4.49 8.51
C GLY A 25 -22.61 -3.46 8.51
N ARG A 26 -22.70 -2.64 7.46
CA ARG A 26 -23.75 -1.62 7.27
C ARG A 26 -24.12 -1.51 5.79
N GLN A 27 -25.41 -1.28 5.50
CA GLN A 27 -25.94 -1.28 4.12
C GLN A 27 -25.35 -0.15 3.27
N GLU A 28 -24.98 0.97 3.88
CA GLU A 28 -24.42 2.15 3.21
C GLU A 28 -22.93 2.04 2.86
N ASN A 29 -22.25 0.98 3.30
CA ASN A 29 -20.84 0.76 2.97
C ASN A 29 -20.70 0.53 1.45
N LYS A 30 -20.01 1.45 0.76
CA LYS A 30 -19.77 1.40 -0.69
C LYS A 30 -18.46 0.67 -1.08
N GLY A 31 -18.02 -0.25 -0.22
CA GLY A 31 -16.79 -1.02 -0.44
C GLY A 31 -15.50 -0.22 -0.23
N VAL A 32 -15.57 0.84 0.58
CA VAL A 32 -14.46 1.75 0.90
C VAL A 32 -14.15 1.84 2.38
N ASP A 33 -14.98 1.23 3.22
CA ASP A 33 -14.70 1.08 4.64
C ASP A 33 -13.59 0.04 4.83
N PHE A 34 -12.69 0.32 5.76
CA PHE A 34 -11.57 -0.56 6.03
C PHE A 34 -11.17 -0.57 7.50
N PHE A 35 -10.67 -1.70 7.95
CA PHE A 35 -9.97 -1.81 9.22
C PHE A 35 -8.51 -1.45 9.05
N CYS A 36 -7.91 -0.87 10.08
CA CYS A 36 -6.51 -0.47 10.13
C CYS A 36 -5.86 -0.99 11.41
N TYR A 37 -4.64 -1.53 11.26
CA TYR A 37 -3.77 -1.92 12.35
C TYR A 37 -2.35 -1.41 12.07
N ASN A 38 -1.66 -0.94 13.10
CA ASN A 38 -0.30 -0.40 13.03
C ASN A 38 0.33 -0.43 14.44
N PRO A 39 1.65 -0.16 14.58
CA PRO A 39 2.33 -0.20 15.88
C PRO A 39 1.73 0.69 16.98
N ASN A 40 0.99 1.73 16.61
CA ASN A 40 0.39 2.68 17.55
C ASN A 40 -1.04 2.30 17.95
N LYS A 41 -1.55 1.14 17.51
CA LYS A 41 -2.88 0.64 17.81
C LYS A 41 -2.79 -0.66 18.61
N GLU A 42 -3.64 -0.79 19.64
CA GLU A 42 -3.73 -2.01 20.45
C GLU A 42 -4.47 -3.15 19.74
N SER A 43 -5.33 -2.82 18.78
CA SER A 43 -6.16 -3.79 18.05
C SER A 43 -6.47 -3.32 16.63
N LEU A 44 -6.96 -4.25 15.81
CA LEU A 44 -7.54 -3.93 14.50
C LEU A 44 -8.80 -3.09 14.71
N GLN A 45 -8.82 -1.88 14.14
CA GLN A 45 -9.91 -0.90 14.36
C GLN A 45 -10.48 -0.45 13.03
N LEU A 46 -11.80 -0.28 12.96
CA LEU A 46 -12.45 0.35 11.81
C LEU A 46 -11.95 1.79 11.67
N SER A 47 -11.53 2.17 10.47
CA SER A 47 -11.07 3.53 10.18
C SER A 47 -12.24 4.51 10.22
N ILE A 48 -12.00 5.71 10.73
CA ILE A 48 -12.96 6.83 10.66
C ILE A 48 -13.05 7.42 9.25
N ASN A 49 -11.95 7.31 8.49
CA ASN A 49 -11.85 7.77 7.11
C ASN A 49 -12.02 6.58 6.16
N GLN A 50 -12.47 6.84 4.94
CA GLN A 50 -12.71 5.85 3.91
C GLN A 50 -11.53 5.78 2.94
N LEU A 51 -11.37 4.64 2.25
CA LEU A 51 -10.23 4.38 1.37
C LEU A 51 -10.18 5.27 0.12
N ASP A 52 -11.27 5.93 -0.24
CA ASP A 52 -11.41 6.92 -1.31
C ASP A 52 -11.19 8.36 -0.84
N GLN A 53 -10.78 8.56 0.41
CA GLN A 53 -10.37 9.85 0.95
C GLN A 53 -8.84 9.96 1.05
N ASP A 54 -8.34 11.20 1.06
CA ASP A 54 -6.89 11.48 1.12
C ASP A 54 -6.33 11.54 2.56
N ASN A 55 -7.19 11.59 3.56
CA ASN A 55 -6.84 11.71 4.97
C ASN A 55 -6.68 10.34 5.66
N GLN A 56 -6.08 9.36 4.99
CA GLN A 56 -5.86 8.02 5.54
C GLN A 56 -4.49 7.44 5.19
N ALA A 57 -4.09 6.40 5.93
CA ALA A 57 -2.71 5.89 5.95
C ALA A 57 -2.16 5.51 4.57
N LEU A 58 -2.96 4.89 3.68
CA LEU A 58 -2.56 4.58 2.32
C LEU A 58 -2.29 5.85 1.51
N ALA A 59 -3.23 6.80 1.48
CA ALA A 59 -3.06 8.04 0.72
C ALA A 59 -1.84 8.83 1.22
N GLN A 60 -1.70 8.98 2.54
CA GLN A 60 -0.54 9.62 3.16
C GLN A 60 0.78 8.91 2.80
N THR A 61 0.77 7.58 2.72
CA THR A 61 1.94 6.79 2.33
C THR A 61 2.24 6.99 0.83
N LEU A 62 1.24 6.95 -0.04
CA LEU A 62 1.41 7.11 -1.48
C LEU A 62 1.86 8.52 -1.86
N HIS A 63 1.36 9.57 -1.20
CA HIS A 63 1.89 10.92 -1.37
C HIS A 63 3.38 10.99 -1.04
N SER A 64 3.82 10.30 0.03
CA SER A 64 5.26 10.24 0.36
C SER A 64 6.12 9.51 -0.69
N VAL A 65 5.50 8.67 -1.54
CA VAL A 65 6.16 7.96 -2.64
C VAL A 65 6.16 8.79 -3.91
N PHE A 66 5.01 9.34 -4.30
CA PHE A 66 4.83 10.01 -5.59
C PHE A 66 5.30 11.47 -5.58
N ASP A 67 5.29 12.12 -4.42
CA ASP A 67 5.81 13.49 -4.25
C ASP A 67 7.27 13.51 -3.75
N ALA A 68 7.95 12.35 -3.80
CA ALA A 68 9.31 12.18 -3.31
C ALA A 68 10.34 13.00 -4.14
N PRO A 69 11.49 13.38 -3.54
CA PRO A 69 12.55 14.09 -4.25
C PRO A 69 13.14 13.26 -5.40
N LYS A 70 13.87 13.90 -6.32
CA LYS A 70 14.49 13.25 -7.49
C LYS A 70 15.48 12.13 -7.17
N SER A 71 15.97 12.05 -5.93
CA SER A 71 16.80 10.96 -5.44
C SER A 71 16.02 9.65 -5.23
N ALA A 72 14.69 9.73 -5.19
CA ALA A 72 13.78 8.62 -5.05
C ALA A 72 13.36 7.98 -6.38
N GLY A 73 12.86 6.76 -6.30
CA GLY A 73 12.27 6.01 -7.39
C GLY A 73 11.32 4.94 -6.85
N TYR A 74 10.50 4.37 -7.74
CA TYR A 74 9.59 3.29 -7.39
C TYR A 74 9.41 2.29 -8.53
N ILE A 75 8.98 1.09 -8.17
CA ILE A 75 8.59 0.00 -9.06
C ILE A 75 7.18 -0.40 -8.69
N VAL A 76 6.35 -0.53 -9.72
CA VAL A 76 4.95 -0.95 -9.63
C VAL A 76 4.84 -2.31 -10.29
N TYR A 77 4.17 -3.24 -9.63
CA TYR A 77 3.90 -4.55 -10.22
C TYR A 77 2.45 -4.91 -9.92
N ASN A 78 1.76 -5.43 -10.93
CA ASN A 78 0.39 -5.92 -10.82
C ASN A 78 0.17 -6.90 -11.98
N ASP A 79 -0.21 -8.15 -11.72
CA ASP A 79 -0.45 -9.14 -12.77
C ASP A 79 -1.73 -8.86 -13.59
N GLU A 80 -2.59 -7.99 -13.06
CA GLU A 80 -3.81 -7.54 -13.71
C GLU A 80 -3.71 -6.04 -14.00
N HIS A 81 -3.06 -5.69 -15.11
CA HIS A 81 -2.90 -4.33 -15.58
C HIS A 81 -4.20 -3.73 -16.15
N VAL A 82 -4.28 -2.40 -16.13
CA VAL A 82 -5.35 -1.62 -16.80
C VAL A 82 -5.42 -1.90 -18.29
N ASP A 83 -4.25 -2.04 -18.94
CA ASP A 83 -4.14 -2.56 -20.28
C ASP A 83 -4.11 -4.09 -20.24
N LYS A 84 -5.21 -4.71 -20.65
CA LYS A 84 -5.36 -6.17 -20.68
C LYS A 84 -4.33 -6.86 -21.58
N GLN A 85 -3.78 -6.17 -22.59
CA GLN A 85 -2.75 -6.75 -23.47
C GLN A 85 -1.40 -6.91 -22.74
N SER A 86 -1.19 -6.16 -21.68
CA SER A 86 0.00 -6.25 -20.82
C SER A 86 -0.09 -7.40 -19.80
N ASN A 87 -1.23 -8.09 -19.69
CA ASN A 87 -1.41 -9.21 -18.78
C ASN A 87 -0.71 -10.47 -19.29
N HIS A 88 0.07 -11.10 -18.43
CA HIS A 88 0.78 -12.34 -18.75
C HIS A 88 0.50 -13.40 -17.70
N SER A 89 -0.31 -14.40 -18.06
CA SER A 89 -0.74 -15.48 -17.16
C SER A 89 0.40 -16.36 -16.63
N ALA A 90 1.58 -16.31 -17.26
CA ALA A 90 2.77 -17.03 -16.81
C ALA A 90 3.58 -16.29 -15.73
N LYS A 91 3.25 -15.03 -15.43
CA LYS A 91 3.91 -14.24 -14.37
C LYS A 91 3.27 -14.51 -13.01
N GLY A 92 3.97 -14.14 -11.94
CA GLY A 92 3.45 -14.32 -10.59
C GLY A 92 2.23 -13.42 -10.31
N HIS A 93 1.26 -13.96 -9.59
CA HIS A 93 0.04 -13.27 -9.16
C HIS A 93 0.30 -12.38 -7.94
N TYR A 94 1.07 -11.31 -8.17
CA TYR A 94 1.52 -10.39 -7.12
C TYR A 94 1.27 -8.95 -7.54
N LYS A 95 0.89 -8.14 -6.56
CA LYS A 95 0.55 -6.73 -6.77
C LYS A 95 1.11 -5.87 -5.65
N GLY A 96 1.77 -4.76 -6.00
CA GLY A 96 2.42 -3.92 -5.02
C GLY A 96 3.28 -2.80 -5.57
N ILE A 97 3.92 -2.10 -4.64
CA ILE A 97 4.80 -0.96 -4.89
C ILE A 97 6.07 -1.16 -4.06
N ILE A 98 7.23 -1.07 -4.70
CA ILE A 98 8.51 -0.91 -4.03
C ILE A 98 8.94 0.53 -4.27
N ALA A 99 9.13 1.32 -3.22
CA ALA A 99 9.62 2.68 -3.34
C ALA A 99 10.89 2.85 -2.53
N PHE A 100 11.83 3.64 -3.02
CA PHE A 100 13.13 3.84 -2.40
C PHE A 100 13.64 5.27 -2.59
N ASP A 101 14.53 5.69 -1.70
CA ASP A 101 15.26 6.95 -1.76
C ASP A 101 16.74 6.67 -1.54
N LYS A 102 17.55 6.93 -2.59
CA LYS A 102 18.99 6.64 -2.61
C LYS A 102 19.79 7.53 -1.66
N GLU A 103 19.33 8.76 -1.45
CA GLU A 103 20.06 9.74 -0.65
C GLU A 103 19.90 9.45 0.84
N SER A 104 18.68 9.11 1.26
CA SER A 104 18.40 8.72 2.65
C SER A 104 18.60 7.23 2.93
N ASP A 105 18.95 6.43 1.91
CA ASP A 105 19.09 4.97 2.00
C ASP A 105 17.87 4.32 2.65
N SER A 106 16.68 4.61 2.16
CA SER A 106 15.43 4.09 2.73
C SER A 106 14.52 3.54 1.65
N ALA A 107 13.67 2.59 2.02
CA ALA A 107 12.67 2.01 1.14
C ALA A 107 11.37 1.69 1.88
N LEU A 108 10.33 1.39 1.11
CA LEU A 108 9.13 0.76 1.60
C LEU A 108 8.62 -0.28 0.60
N PHE A 109 7.92 -1.27 1.13
CA PHE A 109 7.32 -2.36 0.38
C PHE A 109 5.83 -2.37 0.68
N LEU A 110 5.01 -2.03 -0.31
CA LEU A 110 3.57 -2.09 -0.24
C LEU A 110 3.10 -3.32 -1.01
N LEU A 111 2.34 -4.19 -0.35
CA LEU A 111 1.69 -5.35 -0.94
C LEU A 111 0.17 -5.13 -0.90
N HIS A 112 -0.53 -5.50 -1.98
CA HIS A 112 -1.99 -5.48 -1.98
C HIS A 112 -2.58 -6.58 -2.86
N SER A 113 -3.89 -6.75 -2.77
CA SER A 113 -4.65 -7.69 -3.60
C SER A 113 -5.46 -7.03 -4.72
N THR A 114 -5.55 -5.69 -4.77
CA THR A 114 -6.38 -4.94 -5.74
C THR A 114 -5.86 -5.00 -7.19
N PRO A 115 -6.57 -5.65 -8.13
CA PRO A 115 -6.30 -5.59 -9.56
C PRO A 115 -6.28 -4.16 -10.09
N ARG A 116 -5.49 -3.91 -11.13
CA ARG A 116 -5.40 -2.62 -11.85
C ARG A 116 -4.95 -1.43 -10.99
N PHE A 117 -4.61 -1.64 -9.72
CA PHE A 117 -4.11 -0.60 -8.82
C PHE A 117 -2.57 -0.57 -8.81
N HIS A 118 -1.93 0.58 -8.86
CA HIS A 118 -2.48 1.90 -9.18
C HIS A 118 -2.65 2.09 -10.69
N ALA A 119 -3.78 2.66 -11.11
CA ALA A 119 -4.13 2.88 -12.51
C ALA A 119 -3.77 4.31 -12.90
N ASN A 120 -3.22 4.53 -14.09
CA ASN A 120 -3.14 5.86 -14.73
C ASN A 120 -2.51 6.99 -13.89
N ASN A 121 -1.59 6.66 -12.98
CA ASN A 121 -1.00 7.58 -11.98
C ASN A 121 -2.00 8.13 -10.95
N GLU A 122 -3.16 7.49 -10.81
CA GLU A 122 -4.20 7.82 -9.84
C GLU A 122 -4.18 6.82 -8.68
N ILE A 123 -4.54 7.32 -7.50
CA ILE A 123 -4.75 6.51 -6.28
C ILE A 123 -6.15 5.85 -6.31
N GLU A 124 -6.95 6.14 -7.33
CA GLU A 124 -8.27 5.57 -7.50
C GLU A 124 -8.21 4.06 -7.77
N ARG A 125 -9.22 3.36 -7.27
CA ARG A 125 -9.37 1.92 -7.43
C ARG A 125 -10.49 1.65 -8.42
N PRO A 126 -10.44 0.54 -9.17
CA PRO A 126 -11.53 0.19 -10.06
C PRO A 126 -12.83 -0.01 -9.27
N ASP A 127 -13.94 0.53 -9.78
CA ASP A 127 -15.24 0.45 -9.10
C ASP A 127 -15.73 -0.98 -8.93
N ASP A 128 -15.38 -1.89 -9.84
CA ASP A 128 -15.69 -3.32 -9.76
C ASP A 128 -14.90 -4.04 -8.65
N GLU A 129 -13.92 -3.39 -8.00
CA GLU A 129 -13.23 -3.92 -6.81
C GLU A 129 -13.93 -3.57 -5.49
N ARG A 130 -15.00 -2.76 -5.53
CA ARG A 130 -15.77 -2.40 -4.32
C ARG A 130 -16.46 -3.62 -3.71
N ILE A 131 -16.84 -4.60 -4.52
CA ILE A 131 -17.56 -5.83 -4.11
C ILE A 131 -16.68 -6.86 -3.40
N TYR A 132 -15.34 -6.69 -3.41
CA TYR A 132 -14.41 -7.66 -2.83
C TYR A 132 -13.76 -7.14 -1.56
N GLY A 133 -13.41 -8.06 -0.64
CA GLY A 133 -12.50 -7.75 0.44
C GLY A 133 -11.08 -7.64 -0.13
N GLN A 134 -10.32 -6.65 0.34
CA GLN A 134 -8.95 -6.43 -0.15
C GLN A 134 -8.02 -6.19 1.03
N THR A 135 -6.88 -6.86 1.03
CA THR A 135 -5.82 -6.63 2.02
C THR A 135 -4.74 -5.73 1.42
N LEU A 136 -4.24 -4.82 2.26
CA LEU A 136 -3.07 -4.01 1.94
C LEU A 136 -2.14 -4.04 3.15
N SER A 137 -0.85 -4.17 2.92
CA SER A 137 0.16 -4.00 3.96
C SER A 137 1.30 -3.19 3.41
N VAL A 138 1.97 -2.46 4.30
CA VAL A 138 3.21 -1.79 3.95
C VAL A 138 4.20 -1.92 5.08
N SER A 139 5.48 -2.01 4.74
CA SER A 139 6.58 -2.01 5.70
C SER A 139 7.67 -1.05 5.27
N HIS A 140 8.18 -0.28 6.23
CA HIS A 140 9.36 0.56 6.07
C HIS A 140 10.63 -0.30 6.12
N CYS A 141 11.59 0.05 5.28
CA CYS A 141 12.92 -0.55 5.25
C CYS A 141 13.95 0.59 5.45
N PRO A 142 14.60 0.66 6.62
CA PRO A 142 15.46 1.80 6.99
C PRO A 142 16.84 1.80 6.32
N THR A 143 17.24 0.75 5.61
CA THR A 143 18.48 0.69 4.82
C THR A 143 18.36 -0.34 3.70
N MET A 144 18.78 0.04 2.49
CA MET A 144 18.98 -0.92 1.39
C MET A 144 20.43 -1.41 1.31
N LYS A 145 21.33 -0.88 2.14
CA LYS A 145 22.70 -1.40 2.23
C LYS A 145 22.68 -2.78 2.88
N PRO A 146 23.44 -3.76 2.35
CA PRO A 146 23.61 -5.04 3.01
C PRO A 146 24.14 -4.84 4.43
N GLN A 147 23.31 -5.08 5.43
CA GLN A 147 23.78 -5.28 6.80
C GLN A 147 24.31 -6.71 6.89
N ILE A 148 25.47 -6.96 6.28
CA ILE A 148 26.17 -8.24 6.43
C ILE A 148 26.73 -8.26 7.86
N LYS A 149 25.89 -8.61 8.83
CA LYS A 149 26.36 -9.38 9.98
C LYS A 149 26.44 -10.83 9.49
N SER A 150 27.50 -11.53 9.87
CA SER A 150 27.75 -12.91 9.41
C SER A 150 26.47 -13.75 9.43
N PRO A 151 26.27 -14.63 8.43
CA PRO A 151 24.99 -15.29 8.25
C PRO A 151 24.70 -16.24 9.42
N SER A 152 23.76 -15.86 10.29
CA SER A 152 22.89 -16.85 10.92
C SER A 152 21.85 -17.23 9.87
N ARG A 153 21.97 -18.46 9.35
CA ARG A 153 21.02 -19.04 8.38
C ARG A 153 19.59 -18.93 8.94
N CYS A 154 18.64 -18.58 8.08
CA CYS A 154 17.21 -18.78 8.32
C CYS A 154 16.90 -20.27 8.51
#